data_AF-A0A139MV40-F1
#
_entry.id   AF-A0A139MV40-F1
#
_cell.length_a   1.000
_cell.length_b   1.000
_cell.length_c   1.000
_cell.angle_alpha   90.00
_cell.angle_beta   90.00
_cell.angle_gamma   90.00
#
_symmetry.space_group_name_H-M   'P 1'
#
loop_
_entity.id
_entity.type
_entity.pdbx_description
1 polymer ?
#
loop_
_entity_poly.entity_id
_entity_poly.type
_entity_poly.pdbx_seq_one_letter_code
_entity_poly.pdbx_strand_id
1 'polypeptide(L)'
;MITKKRRKRVIDCMGGANSKAYNYLQVDSAGKKHRFSSEVFREMELDFKSEFGLNSYAELPKSKKQDALEYIAMWEPCTNTKRRINQLNKQMELNLA
;
A
#
# COMPACT_ATOMS: atom_id res chain seq x y z
N MET A 1 -16.17 0.00 -5.82
CA MET A 1 -15.95 1.44 -5.53
C MET A 1 -14.84 1.64 -4.50
N ILE A 2 -14.98 1.07 -3.30
CA ILE A 2 -13.97 1.12 -2.22
C ILE A 2 -12.62 0.50 -2.62
N THR A 3 -12.63 -0.72 -3.15
CA THR A 3 -11.38 -1.41 -3.57
C THR A 3 -10.58 -0.62 -4.61
N LYS A 4 -11.27 0.07 -5.53
CA LYS A 4 -10.63 0.92 -6.56
C LYS A 4 -9.99 2.16 -5.93
N LYS A 5 -10.68 2.83 -5.00
CA LYS A 5 -10.16 4.01 -4.29
C LYS A 5 -8.99 3.65 -3.38
N ARG A 6 -9.10 2.55 -2.62
CA ARG A 6 -8.02 1.97 -1.81
C ARG A 6 -6.79 1.71 -2.66
N ARG A 7 -6.98 1.02 -3.80
CA ARG A 7 -5.87 0.70 -4.71
C ARG A 7 -5.17 1.95 -5.20
N LYS A 8 -5.93 2.96 -5.64
CA LYS A 8 -5.38 4.23 -6.05
C LYS A 8 -4.59 4.90 -4.93
N ARG A 9 -5.13 4.98 -3.71
CA ARG A 9 -4.45 5.61 -2.58
C ARG A 9 -3.11 4.96 -2.27
N VAL A 10 -3.07 3.63 -2.16
CA VAL A 10 -1.83 2.89 -1.87
C VAL A 10 -0.78 3.18 -2.94
N ILE A 11 -1.17 3.12 -4.21
CA ILE A 11 -0.26 3.43 -5.34
C ILE A 11 0.25 4.88 -5.26
N ASP A 12 -0.63 5.84 -4.99
CA ASP A 12 -0.25 7.24 -4.86
C ASP A 12 0.76 7.44 -3.70
N CYS A 13 0.55 6.79 -2.55
CA CYS A 13 1.49 6.82 -1.41
C CYS A 13 2.86 6.24 -1.73
N MET A 14 2.93 5.29 -2.67
CA MET A 14 4.19 4.68 -3.13
C MET A 14 4.89 5.50 -4.22
N GLY A 15 4.32 6.64 -4.66
CA GLY A 15 4.86 7.47 -5.73
C GLY A 15 4.36 7.12 -7.14
N GLY A 16 3.27 6.36 -7.25
CA GLY A 16 2.66 5.97 -8.52
C GLY A 16 3.01 4.55 -8.98
N ALA A 17 2.29 4.04 -9.99
CA ALA A 17 2.44 2.67 -10.47
C ALA A 17 3.79 2.40 -11.18
N ASN A 18 4.47 3.48 -11.60
CA ASN A 18 5.78 3.40 -12.25
C ASN A 18 6.93 3.68 -11.26
N SER A 19 6.64 3.85 -9.96
CA SER A 19 7.68 4.14 -8.98
C SER A 19 8.56 2.93 -8.71
N LYS A 20 9.80 3.17 -8.28
CA LYS A 20 10.73 2.11 -7.87
C LYS A 20 10.16 1.34 -6.68
N ALA A 21 9.59 2.03 -5.70
CA ALA A 21 8.99 1.40 -4.54
C ALA A 21 7.84 0.45 -4.91
N TYR A 22 6.96 0.84 -5.85
CA TYR A 22 5.84 0.01 -6.27
C TYR A 22 6.30 -1.26 -6.99
N ASN A 23 7.32 -1.12 -7.84
CA ASN A 23 7.86 -2.21 -8.67
C ASN A 23 8.95 -3.03 -7.97
N TYR A 24 9.37 -2.63 -6.76
CA TYR A 24 10.44 -3.28 -6.02
C TYR A 24 10.14 -4.75 -5.73
N LEU A 25 11.13 -5.59 -6.01
CA LEU A 25 11.10 -7.02 -5.86
C LEU A 25 12.30 -7.46 -5.02
N GLN A 26 12.03 -8.10 -3.90
CA GLN A 26 13.04 -8.76 -3.08
C GLN A 26 13.03 -10.25 -3.41
N VAL A 27 14.21 -10.85 -3.54
CA VAL A 27 14.36 -12.30 -3.66
C VAL A 27 14.98 -12.79 -2.36
N ASP A 28 14.34 -13.74 -1.68
CA ASP A 28 14.91 -14.34 -0.48
C ASP A 28 15.98 -15.40 -0.81
N SER A 29 16.62 -15.94 0.22
CA SER A 29 17.67 -16.96 0.07
C SER A 29 17.18 -18.26 -0.57
N ALA A 30 15.86 -18.49 -0.61
CA ALA A 30 15.26 -19.64 -1.27
C ALA A 30 14.83 -19.33 -2.72
N GLY A 31 15.14 -18.13 -3.23
CA GLY A 31 14.77 -17.70 -4.58
C GLY A 31 13.32 -17.21 -4.71
N LYS A 32 12.57 -17.07 -3.61
CA LYS A 32 11.18 -16.62 -3.66
C LYS A 32 11.12 -15.10 -3.78
N LYS A 33 10.28 -14.66 -4.71
CA LYS A 33 10.05 -13.25 -5.05
C LYS A 33 8.98 -12.65 -4.14
N HIS A 34 9.31 -11.56 -3.48
CA HIS A 34 8.44 -10.78 -2.60
C HIS A 34 8.31 -9.36 -3.14
N ARG A 35 7.07 -8.92 -3.38
CA ARG A 35 6.81 -7.54 -3.83
C ARG A 35 6.57 -6.67 -2.61
N PHE A 36 7.33 -5.60 -2.49
CA PHE A 36 7.13 -4.65 -1.40
C PHE A 36 5.73 -3.99 -1.48
N SER A 37 5.20 -3.75 -2.68
CA SER A 37 3.82 -3.27 -2.85
C SER A 37 2.78 -4.18 -2.19
N SER A 38 2.97 -5.50 -2.20
CA SER A 38 2.07 -6.43 -1.51
C SER A 38 2.02 -6.21 0.00
N GLU A 39 3.15 -5.82 0.61
CA GLU A 39 3.21 -5.49 2.04
C GLU A 39 2.41 -4.22 2.34
N VAL A 40 2.59 -3.16 1.54
CA VAL A 40 1.86 -1.89 1.72
C VAL A 40 0.35 -2.06 1.48
N PHE A 41 -0.04 -2.90 0.52
CA PHE A 41 -1.45 -3.26 0.33
C PHE A 41 -2.05 -4.00 1.53
N ARG A 42 -1.27 -4.90 2.13
CA ARG A 42 -1.69 -5.64 3.31
C ARG A 42 -1.83 -4.73 4.53
N GLU A 43 -0.92 -3.78 4.71
CA GLU A 43 -0.99 -2.77 5.77
C GLU A 43 -2.29 -1.96 5.66
N MET A 44 -2.57 -1.37 4.50
CA MET A 44 -3.83 -0.65 4.26
C MET A 44 -5.06 -1.52 4.53
N GLU A 45 -5.00 -2.82 4.19
CA GLU A 45 -6.11 -3.73 4.44
C GLU A 45 -6.34 -4.00 5.92
N LEU A 46 -5.28 -4.23 6.68
CA LEU A 46 -5.37 -4.48 8.12
C LEU A 46 -5.85 -3.23 8.86
N ASP A 47 -5.32 -2.06 8.52
CA ASP A 47 -5.72 -0.80 9.13
C ASP A 47 -7.20 -0.50 8.86
N PHE A 48 -7.65 -0.64 7.60
CA PHE A 48 -9.05 -0.44 7.25
C PHE A 48 -9.98 -1.41 7.99
N LYS A 49 -9.62 -2.70 8.07
CA LYS A 49 -10.42 -3.70 8.79
C LYS A 49 -10.48 -3.40 10.29
N SER A 50 -9.36 -2.97 10.87
CA SER A 50 -9.28 -2.59 12.28
C SER A 50 -10.15 -1.37 12.58
N GLU A 51 -10.07 -0.31 11.76
CA GLU A 51 -10.84 0.93 11.94
C GLU A 51 -12.36 0.68 11.91
N PHE A 52 -12.82 -0.17 10.99
CA PHE A 52 -14.25 -0.43 10.82
C PHE A 52 -14.76 -1.68 11.55
N GLY A 53 -13.88 -2.44 12.22
CA GLY A 53 -14.22 -3.70 12.90
C GLY A 53 -14.74 -4.78 11.95
N LEU A 54 -14.13 -4.94 10.77
CA LEU A 54 -14.61 -5.82 9.69
C LEU A 54 -13.68 -7.01 9.46
N ASN A 55 -14.23 -8.18 9.11
CA ASN A 55 -13.42 -9.28 8.60
C ASN A 55 -13.19 -9.14 7.08
N SER A 56 -14.17 -8.56 6.39
CA SER A 56 -14.13 -8.36 4.94
C SER A 56 -14.75 -7.03 4.52
N TYR A 57 -14.34 -6.51 3.36
CA TYR A 57 -14.91 -5.28 2.80
C TYR A 57 -16.40 -5.39 2.45
N ALA A 58 -16.88 -6.62 2.24
CA ALA A 58 -18.29 -6.90 1.93
C ALA A 58 -19.20 -6.66 3.14
N GLU A 59 -18.65 -6.75 4.35
CA GLU A 59 -19.37 -6.53 5.62
C GLU A 59 -19.56 -5.04 5.93
N LEU A 60 -18.96 -4.13 5.16
CA LEU A 60 -19.06 -2.70 5.42
C LEU A 60 -20.54 -2.24 5.34
N PRO A 61 -21.11 -1.69 6.42
CA PRO A 61 -22.47 -1.17 6.39
C PRO A 61 -22.61 -0.04 5.38
N LYS A 62 -23.74 0.01 4.66
CA LYS A 62 -24.01 1.08 3.66
C LYS A 62 -23.93 2.49 4.28
N SER A 63 -24.33 2.64 5.54
CA SER A 63 -24.26 3.90 6.29
C SER A 63 -22.82 4.40 6.48
N LYS A 64 -21.85 3.51 6.67
CA LYS A 64 -20.43 3.86 6.87
C LYS A 64 -19.64 4.01 5.57
N LYS A 65 -20.32 3.95 4.41
CA LYS A 65 -19.64 3.98 3.12
C LYS A 65 -18.90 5.31 2.89
N GLN A 66 -19.46 6.43 3.36
CA GLN A 66 -18.85 7.73 3.19
C GLN A 66 -17.59 7.86 4.07
N ASP A 67 -17.70 7.53 5.35
CA ASP A 67 -16.58 7.48 6.31
C ASP A 67 -15.44 6.59 5.80
N ALA A 68 -15.76 5.43 5.23
CA ALA A 68 -14.78 4.54 4.62
C ALA A 68 -14.04 5.18 3.43
N LEU A 69 -14.73 5.97 2.61
CA LEU A 69 -14.10 6.68 1.50
C LEU A 69 -13.20 7.82 1.99
N GLU A 70 -13.60 8.51 3.05
CA GLU A 70 -12.82 9.57 3.70
C GLU A 70 -11.57 9.01 4.37
N TYR A 71 -11.73 7.92 5.13
CA TYR A 71 -10.60 7.17 5.70
C TYR A 71 -9.59 6.77 4.62
N ILE A 72 -10.05 6.20 3.51
CA ILE A 72 -9.16 5.84 2.39
C ILE A 72 -8.47 7.07 1.80
N ALA A 73 -9.14 8.22 1.74
CA ALA A 73 -8.53 9.43 1.19
C ALA A 73 -7.41 9.97 2.11
N MET A 74 -7.57 9.81 3.43
CA MET A 74 -6.63 10.31 4.44
C MET A 74 -5.55 9.29 4.81
N TRP A 75 -5.77 7.99 4.59
CA TRP A 75 -4.85 6.94 5.02
C TRP A 75 -3.43 7.17 4.48
N GLU A 76 -2.45 6.93 5.34
CA GLU A 76 -1.05 6.90 4.98
C GLU A 76 -0.40 5.65 5.57
N PRO A 77 0.64 5.11 4.93
CA PRO A 77 1.42 4.05 5.53
C PRO A 77 2.07 4.52 6.84
N CYS A 78 2.38 3.58 7.72
CA CYS A 78 3.11 3.85 8.95
C CYS A 78 4.50 4.42 8.65
N THR A 79 5.12 5.04 9.66
CA THR A 79 6.39 5.74 9.53
C THR A 79 7.50 4.88 8.92
N ASN A 80 7.58 3.60 9.30
CA ASN A 80 8.61 2.69 8.78
C ASN A 80 8.37 2.34 7.32
N THR A 81 7.13 2.06 6.93
CA THR A 81 6.75 1.83 5.53
C THR A 81 6.98 3.08 4.68
N LYS A 82 6.62 4.28 5.17
CA LYS A 82 6.93 5.56 4.52
C LYS A 82 8.43 5.76 4.32
N ARG A 83 9.24 5.47 5.36
CA ARG A 83 10.70 5.56 5.27
C ARG A 83 11.25 4.62 4.18
N ARG A 84 10.79 3.37 4.11
CA ARG A 84 11.23 2.40 3.10
C ARG A 84 10.79 2.79 1.68
N ILE A 85 9.56 3.28 1.50
CA ILE A 85 9.10 3.85 0.22
C ILE A 85 10.05 4.96 -0.24
N ASN A 86 10.37 5.90 0.66
CA ASN A 86 11.26 7.02 0.35
C ASN A 86 12.67 6.55 -0.01
N GLN A 87 13.22 5.55 0.69
CA GLN A 87 14.53 4.98 0.36
C GLN A 87 14.55 4.36 -1.04
N LEU A 88 13.57 3.51 -1.35
CA LEU A 88 13.48 2.83 -2.64
C LEU A 88 13.29 3.82 -3.80
N ASN A 89 12.45 4.84 -3.62
CA ASN A 89 12.22 5.85 -4.65
C ASN A 89 13.42 6.78 -4.86
N LYS A 90 14.28 6.98 -3.85
CA LYS A 90 15.49 7.80 -3.94
C LYS A 90 16.73 7.00 -4.35
N GLN A 91 16.68 5.67 -4.37
CA GLN A 91 17.81 4.84 -4.76
C GLN A 91 18.21 5.16 -6.21
N MET A 92 19.40 5.71 -6.42
CA MET A 92 19.96 5.91 -7.76
C MET A 92 20.33 4.54 -8.35
N GLU A 93 20.04 4.32 -9.63
CA GLU A 93 20.57 3.14 -10.31
C GLU A 93 22.04 3.43 -10.64
N LEU A 94 22.95 2.70 -10.02
CA LEU A 94 24.34 2.66 -10.45
C LEU A 94 24.38 1.84 -11.73
N ASN A 95 24.27 2.52 -12.88
CA ASN A 95 24.64 1.94 -14.16
C ASN A 95 26.16 1.76 -14.16
N LEU A 96 26.62 0.57 -13.79
CA LEU A 96 27.98 0.14 -14.10
C LEU A 96 27.99 -0.22 -15.59
N ALA A 97 28.51 0.71 -16.39
CA ALA A 97 28.79 0.54 -17.82
C ALA A 97 29.95 -0.43 -18.04
#